data_AF-A0A1W9TKV6-F1
#
_entry.id   AF-A0A1W9TKV6-F1
#
_cell.length_a   1.000
_cell.length_b   1.000
_cell.length_c   1.000
_cell.angle_alpha   90.00
_cell.angle_beta   90.00
_cell.angle_gamma   90.00
#
_symmetry.space_group_name_H-M   'P 1'
#
loop_
_entity.id
_entity.type
_entity.pdbx_description
1 polymer ?
#
loop_
_entity_poly.entity_id
_entity_poly.type
_entity_poly.pdbx_seq_one_letter_code
_entity_poly.pdbx_strand_id
1 'polypeptide(L)'
;MKINKILKLLKTFNYSINIQRDYLDEEKINFYMPTYKVIHLINKYIDNITKNGKKSFILSGAYGTGKSFLISLLLHLLNSETNIRKIDTFISKSRKVYSETETLIDEIKNQRQLVVFAEDNYNDFKQAITMGIIKTAKLKNISLNIPTVFRIIIEKIKNWEKNHIDLIKKAEIYLKKENINLKILKKEEAFLYL
;
A
#
# COMPACT_ATOMS: atom_id res chain seq x y z
N MET A 1 -39.74 -15.12 1.67
CA MET A 1 -38.26 -15.13 1.80
C MET A 1 -37.91 -14.87 3.28
N LYS A 2 -37.14 -15.73 3.97
CA LYS A 2 -36.89 -15.60 5.43
C LYS A 2 -36.13 -14.30 5.76
N ILE A 3 -36.55 -13.57 6.81
CA ILE A 3 -35.95 -12.29 7.27
C ILE A 3 -34.43 -12.37 7.44
N ASN A 4 -33.93 -13.49 7.97
CA ASN A 4 -32.48 -13.71 8.13
C ASN A 4 -31.70 -13.65 6.80
N LYS A 5 -32.34 -14.05 5.69
CA LYS A 5 -31.76 -13.97 4.34
C LYS A 5 -31.67 -12.51 3.87
N ILE A 6 -32.68 -11.70 4.19
CA ILE A 6 -32.72 -10.26 3.88
C ILE A 6 -31.66 -9.51 4.71
N LEU A 7 -31.56 -9.80 6.02
CA LEU A 7 -30.54 -9.20 6.89
C LEU A 7 -29.12 -9.53 6.44
N LYS A 8 -28.87 -10.77 5.98
CA LYS A 8 -27.57 -11.17 5.41
C LYS A 8 -27.25 -10.43 4.11
N LEU A 9 -28.27 -10.23 3.26
CA LEU A 9 -28.16 -9.43 2.03
C LEU A 9 -27.81 -7.96 2.33
N LEU A 10 -28.48 -7.32 3.29
CA LEU A 10 -28.22 -5.93 3.65
C LEU A 10 -26.80 -5.71 4.19
N LYS A 11 -26.28 -6.65 5.00
CA LYS A 11 -24.85 -6.62 5.37
C LYS A 11 -23.93 -6.68 4.15
N THR A 12 -24.30 -7.42 3.10
CA THR A 12 -23.47 -7.59 1.90
C THR A 12 -23.31 -6.28 1.09
N PHE A 13 -24.25 -5.32 1.19
CA PHE A 13 -24.25 -4.10 0.38
C PHE A 13 -23.78 -2.82 1.09
N ASN A 14 -23.62 -2.84 2.43
CA ASN A 14 -23.35 -1.63 3.23
C ASN A 14 -21.89 -1.42 3.62
N TYR A 15 -20.94 -2.19 3.08
CA TYR A 15 -19.53 -2.00 3.42
C TYR A 15 -18.89 -0.92 2.54
N SER A 16 -18.79 0.29 3.08
CA SER A 16 -17.77 1.22 2.64
C SER A 16 -16.39 0.57 2.84
N ILE A 17 -15.47 0.82 1.91
CA ILE A 17 -14.14 0.25 1.95
C ILE A 17 -13.10 1.37 1.99
N ASN A 18 -12.30 1.36 3.04
CA ASN A 18 -11.08 2.14 3.12
C ASN A 18 -9.93 1.25 2.64
N ILE A 19 -9.33 1.59 1.51
CA ILE A 19 -8.35 0.73 0.83
C ILE A 19 -7.19 0.37 1.77
N GLN A 20 -6.61 1.35 2.47
CA GLN A 20 -5.42 1.13 3.30
C GLN A 20 -5.70 0.26 4.53
N ARG A 21 -6.90 0.39 5.13
CA ARG A 21 -7.26 -0.38 6.33
C ARG A 21 -7.86 -1.75 6.02
N ASP A 22 -8.59 -1.86 4.90
CA ASP A 22 -9.51 -2.96 4.67
C ASP A 22 -9.00 -3.97 3.65
N TYR A 23 -7.91 -3.70 2.92
CA TYR A 23 -7.44 -4.62 1.88
C TYR A 23 -6.96 -5.98 2.41
N LEU A 24 -6.70 -6.14 3.72
CA LEU A 24 -6.40 -7.44 4.35
C LEU A 24 -7.61 -8.06 5.06
N ASP A 25 -8.77 -7.41 5.05
CA ASP A 25 -9.99 -7.91 5.67
C ASP A 25 -10.62 -9.00 4.80
N GLU A 26 -10.32 -10.25 5.15
CA GLU A 26 -10.78 -11.45 4.44
C GLU A 26 -12.31 -11.58 4.42
N GLU A 27 -13.01 -11.09 5.45
CA GLU A 27 -14.48 -11.08 5.45
C GLU A 27 -15.00 -10.15 4.36
N LYS A 28 -14.48 -8.91 4.30
CA LYS A 28 -14.83 -7.96 3.24
C LYS A 28 -14.54 -8.54 1.86
N ILE A 29 -13.36 -9.16 1.66
CA ILE A 29 -13.03 -9.79 0.38
C ILE A 29 -14.03 -10.90 0.03
N ASN A 30 -14.39 -11.77 0.97
CA ASN A 30 -15.38 -12.84 0.75
C ASN A 30 -16.79 -12.32 0.46
N PHE A 31 -17.15 -11.13 0.95
CA PHE A 31 -18.43 -10.50 0.64
C PHE A 31 -18.51 -9.95 -0.78
N TYR A 32 -17.38 -9.75 -1.46
CA TYR A 32 -17.40 -9.24 -2.84
C TYR A 32 -18.27 -10.10 -3.75
N MET A 33 -19.01 -9.42 -4.65
CA MET A 33 -19.81 -10.06 -5.68
C MET A 33 -19.07 -9.97 -7.02
N PRO A 34 -18.36 -11.03 -7.43
CA PRO A 34 -17.58 -10.99 -8.65
C PRO A 34 -18.51 -10.94 -9.87
N THR A 35 -18.14 -10.09 -10.82
CA THR A 35 -18.71 -10.07 -12.17
C THR A 35 -17.63 -10.45 -13.17
N TYR A 36 -18.02 -10.97 -14.33
CA TYR A 36 -17.08 -11.27 -15.41
C TYR A 36 -16.13 -10.10 -15.68
N LYS A 37 -16.68 -8.88 -15.83
CA LYS A 37 -15.92 -7.66 -16.13
C LYS A 37 -14.84 -7.38 -15.09
N VAL A 38 -15.15 -7.56 -13.81
CA VAL A 38 -14.20 -7.30 -12.73
C VAL A 38 -13.10 -8.35 -12.68
N ILE A 39 -13.45 -9.64 -12.69
CA ILE A 39 -12.44 -10.70 -12.60
C ILE A 39 -11.53 -10.68 -13.83
N HIS A 40 -12.09 -10.46 -15.02
CA HIS A 40 -11.31 -10.28 -16.24
C HIS A 40 -10.37 -9.07 -16.17
N LEU A 41 -10.79 -7.96 -15.56
CA LEU A 41 -9.95 -6.78 -15.37
C LEU A 41 -8.82 -7.04 -14.35
N ILE A 42 -9.11 -7.75 -13.25
CA ILE A 42 -8.11 -8.19 -12.28
C ILE A 42 -7.07 -9.09 -12.95
N ASN A 43 -7.52 -10.04 -13.77
CA ASN A 43 -6.65 -10.94 -14.54
C ASN A 43 -5.70 -10.14 -15.44
N LYS A 44 -6.23 -9.16 -16.18
CA LYS A 44 -5.42 -8.25 -16.99
C LYS A 44 -4.39 -7.45 -16.19
N TYR A 45 -4.73 -7.00 -14.98
CA TYR A 45 -3.75 -6.29 -14.14
C TYR A 45 -2.66 -7.21 -13.65
N ILE A 46 -3.01 -8.41 -13.18
CA ILE A 46 -2.04 -9.41 -12.75
C ILE A 46 -1.14 -9.79 -13.92
N ASP A 47 -1.69 -10.16 -15.08
CA ASP A 47 -0.93 -10.42 -16.31
C ASP A 47 0.10 -9.33 -16.64
N ASN A 48 -0.30 -8.06 -16.56
CA ASN A 48 0.62 -6.95 -16.83
C ASN A 48 1.73 -6.84 -15.78
N ILE A 49 1.41 -7.09 -14.51
CA ILE A 49 2.38 -7.06 -13.41
C ILE A 49 3.37 -8.23 -13.55
N THR A 50 2.89 -9.43 -13.90
CA THR A 50 3.70 -10.66 -13.97
C THR A 50 4.58 -10.72 -15.21
N LYS A 51 4.08 -10.31 -16.37
CA LYS A 51 4.78 -10.43 -17.67
C LYS A 51 5.63 -9.20 -18.01
N ASN A 52 6.00 -8.39 -17.00
CA ASN A 52 6.72 -7.12 -17.20
C ASN A 52 6.03 -6.17 -18.22
N GLY A 53 4.70 -6.19 -18.24
CA GLY A 53 3.89 -5.27 -19.04
C GLY A 53 3.83 -3.86 -18.43
N LYS A 54 2.74 -3.12 -18.71
CA LYS A 54 2.54 -1.77 -18.14
C LYS A 54 2.46 -1.86 -16.62
N LYS A 55 3.25 -1.02 -15.92
CA LYS A 55 3.34 -1.02 -14.44
C LYS A 55 2.58 0.13 -13.76
N SER A 56 1.90 0.97 -14.54
CA SER A 56 1.11 2.10 -14.06
C SER A 56 -0.30 2.04 -14.63
N PHE A 57 -1.30 2.17 -13.76
CA PHE A 57 -2.71 2.11 -14.14
C PHE A 57 -3.48 3.29 -13.53
N ILE A 58 -4.43 3.83 -14.29
CA ILE A 58 -5.39 4.83 -13.81
C ILE A 58 -6.77 4.18 -13.87
N LEU A 59 -7.45 4.13 -12.72
CA LEU A 59 -8.81 3.60 -12.62
C LEU A 59 -9.81 4.77 -12.46
N SER A 60 -10.57 5.06 -13.51
CA SER A 60 -11.61 6.09 -13.53
C SER A 60 -13.02 5.49 -13.62
N GLY A 61 -14.03 6.23 -13.16
CA GLY A 61 -15.43 5.80 -13.17
C GLY A 61 -16.30 6.61 -12.21
N ALA A 62 -17.62 6.58 -12.37
CA ALA A 62 -18.56 7.32 -11.52
C ALA A 62 -18.47 6.94 -10.03
N TYR A 63 -18.91 7.81 -9.12
CA TYR A 63 -19.01 7.50 -7.70
C TYR A 63 -19.91 6.27 -7.46
N GLY A 64 -19.58 5.45 -6.45
CA GLY A 64 -20.38 4.25 -6.13
C GLY A 64 -20.19 3.03 -7.03
N THR A 65 -19.35 3.10 -8.07
CA THR A 65 -19.09 1.97 -9.01
C THR A 65 -18.20 0.86 -8.45
N GLY A 66 -17.80 0.93 -7.18
CA GLY A 66 -16.99 -0.11 -6.53
C GLY A 66 -15.48 -0.06 -6.82
N LYS A 67 -14.95 1.05 -7.36
CA LYS A 67 -13.51 1.22 -7.64
C LYS A 67 -12.61 0.91 -6.45
N SER A 68 -12.92 1.47 -5.28
CA SER A 68 -12.13 1.23 -4.06
C SER A 68 -12.17 -0.24 -3.65
N PHE A 69 -13.28 -0.94 -3.91
CA PHE A 69 -13.40 -2.36 -3.64
C PHE A 69 -12.54 -3.17 -4.61
N LEU A 70 -12.62 -2.86 -5.92
CA LEU A 70 -11.77 -3.48 -6.93
C LEU A 70 -10.28 -3.33 -6.57
N ILE A 71 -9.85 -2.12 -6.17
CA ILE A 71 -8.46 -1.89 -5.75
C ILE A 71 -8.14 -2.71 -4.50
N SER A 72 -9.00 -2.70 -3.48
CA SER A 72 -8.77 -3.47 -2.25
C SER A 72 -8.65 -4.97 -2.54
N LEU A 73 -9.48 -5.49 -3.45
CA LEU A 73 -9.42 -6.87 -3.90
C LEU A 73 -8.11 -7.18 -4.65
N LEU A 74 -7.70 -6.32 -5.58
CA LEU A 74 -6.44 -6.48 -6.29
C LEU A 74 -5.24 -6.45 -5.32
N LEU A 75 -5.22 -5.51 -4.38
CA LEU A 75 -4.18 -5.40 -3.36
C LEU A 75 -4.17 -6.60 -2.43
N HIS A 76 -5.33 -7.10 -2.01
CA HIS A 76 -5.44 -8.34 -1.25
C HIS A 76 -4.79 -9.48 -2.02
N LEU A 77 -5.21 -9.70 -3.27
CA LEU A 77 -4.69 -10.82 -4.07
C LEU A 77 -3.17 -10.73 -4.24
N LEU A 78 -2.61 -9.54 -4.50
CA LEU A 78 -1.18 -9.37 -4.72
C LEU A 78 -0.33 -9.40 -3.44
N ASN A 79 -0.91 -9.16 -2.25
CA ASN A 79 -0.12 -9.01 -1.04
C ASN A 79 0.58 -10.32 -0.63
N SER A 80 1.84 -10.22 -0.21
CA SER A 80 2.66 -11.35 0.24
C SER A 80 2.10 -12.14 1.42
N GLU A 81 1.27 -11.52 2.26
CA GLU A 81 0.69 -12.12 3.46
C GLU A 81 -0.66 -12.81 3.20
N THR A 82 -1.20 -12.66 2.00
CA THR A 82 -2.52 -13.18 1.68
C THR A 82 -2.53 -14.69 1.70
N ASN A 83 -3.46 -15.23 2.49
CA ASN A 83 -3.77 -16.65 2.51
C ASN A 83 -5.04 -16.91 1.69
N ILE A 84 -4.85 -17.40 0.46
CA ILE A 84 -5.94 -17.68 -0.49
C ILE A 84 -7.02 -18.60 0.12
N ARG A 85 -6.65 -19.50 1.06
CA ARG A 85 -7.62 -20.39 1.71
C ARG A 85 -8.67 -19.65 2.52
N LYS A 86 -8.36 -18.44 2.97
CA LYS A 86 -9.28 -17.63 3.77
C LYS A 86 -10.23 -16.77 2.93
N ILE A 87 -10.06 -16.76 1.61
CA ILE A 87 -10.94 -16.08 0.66
C ILE A 87 -11.67 -17.07 -0.27
N ASP A 88 -11.87 -18.30 0.19
CA ASP A 88 -12.48 -19.41 -0.55
C ASP A 88 -13.89 -19.08 -1.09
N THR A 89 -14.66 -18.29 -0.36
CA THR A 89 -16.00 -17.84 -0.76
C THR A 89 -15.91 -16.90 -1.97
N PHE A 90 -14.97 -15.96 -1.97
CA PHE A 90 -14.72 -15.13 -3.15
C PHE A 90 -14.26 -15.98 -4.34
N ILE A 91 -13.30 -16.88 -4.14
CA ILE A 91 -12.77 -17.76 -5.19
C ILE A 91 -13.88 -18.63 -5.82
N SER A 92 -14.71 -19.26 -4.99
CA SER A 92 -15.80 -20.11 -5.46
C SER A 92 -16.87 -19.34 -6.25
N LYS A 93 -17.14 -18.08 -5.90
CA LYS A 93 -18.00 -17.19 -6.70
C LYS A 93 -17.33 -16.81 -8.02
N SER A 94 -16.04 -16.48 -8.01
CA SER A 94 -15.28 -16.06 -9.20
C SER A 94 -15.22 -17.16 -10.26
N ARG A 95 -15.03 -18.42 -9.86
CA ARG A 95 -15.06 -19.61 -10.74
C ARG A 95 -16.36 -19.72 -11.55
N LYS A 96 -17.48 -19.26 -11.01
CA LYS A 96 -18.79 -19.33 -11.67
C LYS A 96 -18.97 -18.26 -12.76
N VAL A 97 -18.19 -17.19 -12.70
CA VAL A 97 -18.35 -16.04 -13.61
C VAL A 97 -17.15 -15.84 -14.54
N TYR A 98 -16.02 -16.53 -14.30
CA TYR A 98 -14.82 -16.44 -15.12
C TYR A 98 -14.09 -17.79 -15.17
N SER A 99 -14.02 -18.39 -16.36
CA SER A 99 -13.48 -19.73 -16.57
C SER A 99 -11.99 -19.87 -16.25
N GLU A 100 -11.21 -18.80 -16.44
CA GLU A 100 -9.76 -18.79 -16.19
C GLU A 100 -9.40 -18.43 -14.74
N THR A 101 -10.36 -18.54 -13.80
CA THR A 101 -10.12 -18.22 -12.39
C THR A 101 -9.01 -19.08 -11.77
N GLU A 102 -8.83 -20.34 -12.19
CA GLU A 102 -7.71 -21.17 -11.70
C GLU A 102 -6.35 -20.62 -12.13
N THR A 103 -6.21 -20.25 -13.40
CA THR A 103 -4.99 -19.63 -13.93
C THR A 103 -4.63 -18.38 -13.14
N LEU A 104 -5.63 -17.52 -12.91
CA LEU A 104 -5.49 -16.32 -12.08
C LEU A 104 -4.97 -16.65 -10.66
N ILE A 105 -5.56 -17.65 -10.01
CA ILE A 105 -5.16 -18.07 -8.65
C ILE A 105 -3.71 -18.55 -8.63
N ASP A 106 -3.30 -19.32 -9.64
CA ASP A 106 -1.95 -19.86 -9.73
C ASP A 106 -0.91 -18.77 -10.02
N GLU A 107 -1.24 -17.79 -10.87
CA GLU A 107 -0.40 -16.60 -11.08
C GLU A 107 -0.22 -15.81 -9.78
N ILE A 108 -1.30 -15.58 -9.04
CA ILE A 108 -1.27 -14.84 -7.77
C ILE A 108 -0.36 -15.51 -6.73
N LYS A 109 -0.44 -16.85 -6.59
CA LYS A 109 0.40 -17.60 -5.62
C LYS A 109 1.89 -17.34 -5.83
N ASN A 110 2.30 -17.16 -7.08
CA ASN A 110 3.69 -16.99 -7.48
C ASN A 110 4.15 -15.52 -7.47
N GLN A 111 3.24 -14.56 -7.25
CA GLN A 111 3.46 -13.14 -7.57
C GLN A 111 3.19 -12.24 -6.37
N ARG A 112 3.65 -12.70 -5.21
CA ARG A 112 3.54 -11.98 -3.94
C ARG A 112 4.34 -10.69 -3.96
N GLN A 113 3.63 -9.57 -3.87
CA GLN A 113 4.17 -8.21 -3.86
C GLN A 113 4.08 -7.60 -2.46
N LEU A 114 4.99 -6.67 -2.19
CA LEU A 114 4.89 -5.79 -1.03
C LEU A 114 3.96 -4.61 -1.39
N VAL A 115 2.80 -4.54 -0.74
CA VAL A 115 1.87 -3.42 -0.94
C VAL A 115 2.37 -2.19 -0.17
N VAL A 116 2.50 -1.08 -0.88
CA VAL A 116 2.93 0.21 -0.34
C VAL A 116 1.89 1.27 -0.69
N PHE A 117 1.57 2.11 0.29
CA PHE A 117 0.72 3.29 0.12
C PHE A 117 1.60 4.54 0.16
N ALA A 118 1.30 5.53 -0.69
CA ALA A 118 1.91 6.85 -0.55
C ALA A 118 1.38 7.51 0.72
N GLU A 119 2.25 8.18 1.46
CA GLU A 119 1.86 8.98 2.62
C GLU A 119 1.21 10.29 2.17
N ASP A 120 0.16 10.72 2.86
CA ASP A 120 -0.70 11.86 2.48
C ASP A 120 -0.26 13.19 3.08
N ASN A 121 0.71 13.17 3.98
CA ASN A 121 1.30 14.35 4.64
C ASN A 121 2.47 14.98 3.88
N TYR A 122 2.80 14.49 2.67
CA TYR A 122 3.87 15.05 1.83
C TYR A 122 3.31 15.69 0.55
N ASN A 123 3.75 16.92 0.26
CA ASN A 123 3.39 17.62 -0.98
C ASN A 123 4.07 17.05 -2.23
N ASP A 124 5.25 16.43 -2.06
CA ASP A 124 6.02 15.85 -3.17
C ASP A 124 5.72 14.33 -3.28
N PHE A 125 5.24 13.90 -4.45
CA PHE A 125 4.86 12.50 -4.69
C PHE A 125 6.04 11.54 -4.52
N LYS A 126 7.26 11.94 -4.94
CA LYS A 126 8.44 11.09 -4.79
C LYS A 126 8.77 10.87 -3.31
N GLN A 127 8.69 11.92 -2.49
CA GLN A 127 8.84 11.82 -1.04
C GLN A 127 7.73 10.96 -0.42
N ALA A 128 6.46 11.20 -0.77
CA ALA A 128 5.31 10.43 -0.29
C ALA A 128 5.48 8.92 -0.50
N ILE A 129 5.90 8.51 -1.71
CA ILE A 129 6.13 7.11 -2.06
C ILE A 129 7.37 6.56 -1.33
N THR A 130 8.48 7.30 -1.32
CA THR A 130 9.71 6.89 -0.63
C THR A 130 9.43 6.61 0.84
N MET A 131 8.61 7.46 1.46
CA MET A 131 8.20 7.32 2.84
C MET A 131 7.30 6.12 3.08
N GLY A 132 6.32 5.89 2.20
CA GLY A 132 5.51 4.68 2.22
C GLY A 132 6.37 3.42 2.16
N ILE A 133 7.38 3.38 1.27
CA ILE A 133 8.27 2.22 1.12
C ILE A 133 9.04 1.96 2.42
N ILE A 134 9.63 3.00 3.03
CA ILE A 134 10.39 2.90 4.28
C ILE A 134 9.52 2.39 5.42
N LYS A 135 8.32 2.97 5.58
CA LYS A 135 7.34 2.59 6.59
C LYS A 135 6.96 1.12 6.46
N THR A 136 6.57 0.69 5.25
CA THR A 136 6.19 -0.69 4.99
C THR A 136 7.35 -1.66 5.20
N ALA A 137 8.55 -1.32 4.72
CA ALA A 137 9.73 -2.16 4.89
C ALA A 137 10.05 -2.38 6.37
N LYS A 138 9.98 -1.33 7.20
CA LYS A 138 10.17 -1.45 8.64
C LYS A 138 9.10 -2.35 9.28
N LEU A 139 7.83 -2.16 8.94
CA LEU A 139 6.74 -3.01 9.46
C LEU A 139 6.94 -4.49 9.13
N LYS A 140 7.58 -4.79 8.00
CA LYS A 140 7.91 -6.16 7.57
C LYS A 140 9.32 -6.62 7.96
N ASN A 141 10.06 -5.84 8.75
CA ASN A 141 11.45 -6.10 9.11
C ASN A 141 12.37 -6.32 7.89
N ILE A 142 12.08 -5.66 6.77
CA ILE A 142 12.90 -5.68 5.55
C ILE A 142 13.95 -4.58 5.68
N SER A 143 15.22 -4.96 5.64
CA SER A 143 16.32 -3.99 5.62
C SER A 143 16.43 -3.37 4.23
N LEU A 144 16.06 -2.09 4.10
CA LEU A 144 16.20 -1.33 2.87
C LEU A 144 17.15 -0.16 3.09
N ASN A 145 18.13 -0.04 2.20
CA ASN A 145 19.07 1.08 2.19
C ASN A 145 18.62 2.15 1.19
N ILE A 146 17.56 2.90 1.51
CA ILE A 146 17.03 3.94 0.62
C ILE A 146 17.62 5.31 1.01
N PRO A 147 18.28 6.01 0.06
CA PRO A 147 18.80 7.35 0.31
C PRO A 147 17.65 8.36 0.31
N THR A 148 17.19 8.76 1.49
CA THR A 148 16.26 9.89 1.64
C THR A 148 17.02 11.20 1.70
N VAL A 149 16.36 12.32 1.33
CA VAL A 149 16.91 13.68 1.51
C VAL A 149 17.35 13.88 2.96
N PHE A 150 16.53 13.42 3.91
CA PHE A 150 16.84 13.46 5.33
C PHE A 150 18.12 12.68 5.67
N ARG A 151 18.26 11.46 5.17
CA ARG A 151 19.46 10.65 5.39
C ARG A 151 20.72 11.32 4.84
N ILE A 152 20.63 11.90 3.63
CA ILE A 152 21.73 12.66 3.04
C ILE A 152 22.10 13.85 3.93
N ILE A 153 21.12 14.58 4.46
CA ILE A 153 21.34 15.69 5.40
C ILE A 153 22.04 15.18 6.67
N ILE A 154 21.58 14.09 7.27
CA ILE A 154 22.17 13.51 8.49
C ILE A 154 23.60 13.02 8.24
N GLU A 155 23.86 12.34 7.13
CA GLU A 155 25.21 11.89 6.75
C GLU A 155 26.15 13.09 6.55
N LYS A 156 25.65 14.18 5.94
CA LYS A 156 26.41 15.41 5.75
C LYS A 156 26.70 16.12 7.08
N ILE A 157 25.75 16.16 8.00
CA ILE A 157 25.95 16.70 9.35
C ILE A 157 26.98 15.85 10.10
N LYS A 158 26.86 14.51 10.08
CA LYS A 158 27.83 13.59 10.71
C LYS A 158 29.24 13.78 10.14
N ASN A 159 29.36 14.05 8.84
CA ASN A 159 30.63 14.38 8.21
C ASN A 159 31.20 15.73 8.71
N TRP A 160 30.36 16.77 8.82
CA TRP A 160 30.79 18.07 9.35
C TRP A 160 31.22 18.01 10.82
N GLU A 161 30.59 17.18 11.64
CA GLU A 161 31.03 16.99 13.03
C GLU A 161 32.46 16.44 13.14
N LYS A 162 32.85 15.59 12.19
CA LYS A 162 34.20 15.00 12.15
C LYS A 162 35.22 15.94 11.54
N ASN A 163 34.85 16.63 10.46
CA ASN A 163 35.80 17.28 9.55
C ASN A 163 35.70 18.81 9.51
N HIS A 164 34.59 19.41 9.96
CA HIS A 164 34.26 20.83 9.79
C HIS A 164 33.43 21.40 10.96
N ILE A 165 34.04 21.52 12.15
CA ILE A 165 33.37 21.96 13.38
C ILE A 165 32.80 23.40 13.28
N ASP A 166 33.39 24.23 12.43
CA ASP A 166 32.96 25.60 12.16
C ASP A 166 31.61 25.65 11.44
N LEU A 167 31.37 24.72 10.52
CA LEU A 167 30.08 24.57 9.83
C LEU A 167 28.97 24.15 10.78
N ILE A 168 29.27 23.29 11.77
CA ILE A 168 28.31 22.90 12.81
C ILE A 168 27.89 24.11 13.65
N LYS A 169 28.84 24.93 14.11
CA LYS A 169 28.53 26.16 14.87
C LYS A 169 27.65 27.11 14.08
N LYS A 170 27.94 27.31 12.79
CA LYS A 170 27.11 28.13 11.89
C LYS A 170 25.71 27.53 11.76
N ALA A 171 25.61 26.22 11.50
CA ALA A 171 24.33 25.53 11.38
C ALA A 171 23.47 25.66 12.65
N GLU A 172 24.05 25.51 13.84
CA GLU A 172 23.33 25.71 15.11
C GLU A 172 22.80 27.14 15.28
N ILE A 173 23.56 28.16 14.87
CA ILE A 173 23.11 29.56 14.90
C ILE A 173 21.93 29.76 13.96
N TYR A 174 22.00 29.21 12.74
CA TYR A 174 20.89 29.32 11.78
C TYR A 174 19.65 28.55 12.25
N LEU A 175 19.79 27.30 12.70
CA LEU A 175 18.66 26.49 13.16
C LEU A 175 17.97 27.10 14.38
N LYS A 176 18.71 27.73 15.30
CA LYS A 176 18.12 28.47 16.43
C LYS A 176 17.20 29.61 15.99
N LYS A 177 17.50 30.29 14.87
CA LYS A 177 16.63 31.35 14.34
C LYS A 177 15.29 30.81 13.86
N GLU A 178 15.27 29.57 13.39
CA GLU A 178 14.08 28.84 12.94
C GLU A 178 13.39 28.06 14.08
N ASN A 179 13.82 28.22 15.34
CA ASN A 179 13.37 27.41 16.49
C ASN A 179 13.60 25.89 16.34
N ILE A 180 14.58 25.49 15.53
CA ILE A 180 14.94 24.08 15.32
C ILE A 180 16.21 23.76 16.12
N ASN A 181 16.24 22.60 16.78
CA ASN A 181 17.41 22.14 17.52
C ASN A 181 18.11 21.01 16.75
N LEU A 182 19.42 21.14 16.51
CA LEU A 182 20.22 20.14 15.80
C LEU A 182 20.18 18.75 16.48
N LYS A 183 20.08 18.69 17.81
CA LYS A 183 19.90 17.43 18.56
C LYS A 183 18.52 16.82 18.32
N ILE A 184 17.48 17.64 18.17
CA ILE A 184 16.13 17.19 17.83
C ILE A 184 16.14 16.65 16.40
N LEU A 185 16.67 17.41 15.44
CA LEU A 185 16.78 17.00 14.04
C LEU A 185 17.50 15.66 13.86
N LYS A 186 18.47 15.31 14.71
CA LYS A 186 19.12 14.00 14.72
C LYS A 186 18.33 12.89 15.40
N LYS A 187 17.51 13.22 16.40
CA LYS A 187 16.58 12.28 17.04
C LYS A 187 15.35 12.01 16.18
N GLU A 188 14.98 12.96 15.31
CA GLU A 188 13.86 12.88 14.37
C GLU A 188 14.09 11.92 13.19
N GLU A 189 15.07 11.01 13.26
CA GLU A 189 14.93 9.67 12.65
C GLU A 189 13.61 9.00 13.10
N ALA A 190 13.00 9.49 14.19
CA ALA A 190 11.68 9.12 14.68
C ALA A 190 10.47 9.71 13.94
N PHE A 191 10.58 10.77 13.12
CA PHE A 191 9.43 11.25 12.31
C PHE A 191 9.18 10.40 11.05
N LEU A 192 10.07 9.43 10.77
CA LEU A 192 9.75 8.30 9.90
C LEU A 192 8.74 7.32 10.58
N TYR A 193 8.34 7.57 11.84
CA TYR A 193 7.51 6.70 12.67
C TYR A 193 6.20 7.33 13.18
N LEU A 194 5.76 8.44 12.60
CA LEU A 194 4.37 8.93 12.65
C LEU A 194 3.83 9.02 11.21
#